data_AF-A0A2I0P0W9-F1
#
_entry.id   AF-A0A2I0P0W9-F1
#
_cell.length_a   1.000
_cell.length_b   1.000
_cell.length_c   1.000
_cell.angle_alpha   90.00
_cell.angle_beta   90.00
_cell.angle_gamma   90.00
#
_symmetry.space_group_name_H-M   'P 1'
#
loop_
_entity.id
_entity.type
_entity.pdbx_description
1 polymer ?
#
loop_
_entity_poly.entity_id
_entity_poly.type
_entity_poly.pdbx_seq_one_letter_code
_entity_poly.pdbx_strand_id
1 'polypeptide(L)'
;MRLKLILPILFILISIGIAQAADNTSLLSDQKSGSSDVDTSSLEKPDYDAMFPDDTVQRIDLVITADNWQTMLDNMTEQNGEFGNDTRQMPMGGNFTPGANGSPDDMNMHGEPGMKLDTDTVYVPAQVTLNGTTLDDIGIRFKGFSSLSGSWREGTYKISFKLDCDHYEDEYPELKNQNLYGFDELSLQSGYSDDSLIKDKVVAEIFRSAGVPAPDTAFYRVYIDTGEGPVYFG
;
A
#
# COMPACT_ATOMS: atom_id res chain seq x y z
N MET A 1 -40.89 8.80 45.33
CA MET A 1 -41.76 7.67 44.98
C MET A 1 -42.75 8.11 43.92
N ARG A 2 -42.45 7.85 42.63
CA ARG A 2 -43.37 7.56 41.50
C ARG A 2 -42.51 7.30 40.26
N LEU A 3 -42.37 6.00 40.00
CA LEU A 3 -41.69 5.35 38.90
C LEU A 3 -42.48 5.58 37.59
N LYS A 4 -41.83 5.95 36.50
CA LYS A 4 -42.38 5.76 35.14
C LYS A 4 -41.32 5.14 34.24
N LEU A 5 -41.50 3.83 34.11
CA LEU A 5 -40.84 2.91 33.20
C LEU A 5 -41.26 3.28 31.76
N ILE A 6 -40.31 3.54 30.86
CA ILE A 6 -40.57 3.64 29.42
C ILE A 6 -39.79 2.50 28.77
N LEU A 7 -40.54 1.54 28.24
CA LEU A 7 -40.07 0.33 27.57
C LEU A 7 -39.86 0.65 26.08
N PRO A 8 -38.72 0.30 25.44
CA PRO A 8 -38.53 0.52 24.01
C PRO A 8 -39.25 -0.56 23.19
N ILE A 9 -39.99 -0.12 22.17
CA ILE A 9 -40.67 -0.97 21.19
C ILE A 9 -39.64 -1.46 20.17
N LEU A 10 -39.34 -2.75 20.24
CA LEU A 10 -38.51 -3.51 19.31
C LEU A 10 -39.33 -3.83 18.05
N PHE A 11 -39.03 -3.19 16.92
CA PHE A 11 -39.62 -3.51 15.62
C PHE A 11 -38.71 -4.53 14.90
N ILE A 12 -39.14 -5.79 14.86
CA ILE A 12 -38.52 -6.86 14.07
C ILE A 12 -39.19 -6.87 12.69
N LEU A 13 -38.46 -6.48 11.65
CA LEU A 13 -38.88 -6.61 10.25
C LEU A 13 -38.41 -7.97 9.72
N ILE A 14 -39.37 -8.87 9.49
CA ILE A 14 -39.18 -10.15 8.80
C ILE A 14 -39.43 -9.90 7.32
N SER A 15 -38.36 -9.86 6.51
CA SER A 15 -38.46 -9.88 5.04
C SER A 15 -38.56 -11.32 4.56
N ILE A 16 -39.75 -11.67 4.07
CA ILE A 16 -40.07 -12.94 3.42
C ILE A 16 -39.47 -12.93 2.02
N GLY A 17 -38.59 -13.90 1.74
CA GLY A 17 -38.11 -14.19 0.40
C GLY A 17 -39.21 -14.79 -0.47
N ILE A 18 -39.32 -14.31 -1.71
CA ILE A 18 -40.07 -14.97 -2.77
C ILE A 18 -39.09 -15.28 -3.89
N ALA A 19 -38.79 -16.57 -4.04
CA ALA A 19 -38.16 -17.14 -5.21
C ALA A 19 -39.24 -17.43 -6.26
N GLN A 20 -38.98 -17.10 -7.53
CA GLN A 20 -39.64 -17.74 -8.67
C GLN A 20 -38.59 -18.24 -9.65
N ALA A 21 -38.79 -19.47 -10.08
CA ALA A 21 -37.93 -20.23 -10.97
C ALA A 21 -38.62 -20.46 -12.33
N ALA A 22 -37.77 -20.60 -13.35
CA ALA A 22 -37.94 -21.21 -14.66
C ALA A 22 -38.78 -20.47 -15.72
N ASP A 23 -38.13 -20.11 -16.83
CA ASP A 23 -38.32 -20.90 -18.05
C ASP A 23 -37.08 -20.89 -18.96
N ASN A 24 -36.82 -22.07 -19.54
CA ASN A 24 -35.60 -22.45 -20.24
C ASN A 24 -35.73 -22.21 -21.75
N THR A 25 -34.69 -21.69 -22.41
CA THR A 25 -34.49 -21.98 -23.84
C THR A 25 -33.00 -22.16 -24.11
N SER A 26 -32.65 -23.41 -24.37
CA SER A 26 -31.35 -23.91 -24.76
C SER A 26 -30.98 -23.49 -26.19
N LEU A 27 -29.79 -22.98 -26.40
CA LEU A 27 -29.05 -23.18 -27.65
C LEU A 27 -27.64 -23.68 -27.31
N LEU A 28 -27.39 -24.90 -27.76
CA LEU A 28 -26.15 -25.66 -27.61
C LEU A 28 -25.08 -25.09 -28.54
N SER A 29 -23.87 -24.87 -28.02
CA SER A 29 -22.65 -25.05 -28.81
C SER A 29 -21.61 -25.76 -27.93
N ASP A 30 -21.31 -26.99 -28.34
CA ASP A 30 -20.37 -27.93 -27.75
C ASP A 30 -18.93 -27.61 -28.18
N GLN A 31 -18.04 -27.31 -27.23
CA GLN A 31 -16.59 -27.56 -27.34
C GLN A 31 -15.96 -27.78 -25.94
N LYS A 32 -15.94 -29.06 -25.52
CA LYS A 32 -14.77 -29.81 -24.99
C LYS A 32 -13.91 -29.21 -23.85
N SER A 33 -14.27 -29.64 -22.63
CA SER A 33 -13.43 -30.31 -21.60
C SER A 33 -11.98 -29.86 -21.39
N GLY A 34 -11.76 -29.11 -20.30
CA GLY A 34 -10.51 -29.05 -19.53
C GLY A 34 -10.87 -28.73 -18.07
N SER A 35 -10.96 -29.76 -17.24
CA SER A 35 -11.30 -29.69 -15.82
C SER A 35 -10.05 -29.43 -14.98
N SER A 36 -10.05 -28.34 -14.24
CA SER A 36 -9.47 -28.26 -12.90
C SER A 36 -10.17 -27.14 -12.17
N ASP A 37 -11.16 -27.51 -11.37
CA ASP A 37 -11.83 -26.67 -10.40
C ASP A 37 -10.76 -26.07 -9.47
N VAL A 38 -10.46 -24.79 -9.67
CA VAL A 38 -9.92 -23.95 -8.61
C VAL A 38 -11.13 -23.36 -7.92
N ASP A 39 -11.32 -23.77 -6.68
CA ASP A 39 -12.32 -23.22 -5.77
C ASP A 39 -12.01 -21.73 -5.57
N THR A 40 -12.61 -20.85 -6.35
CA THR A 40 -12.53 -19.38 -6.20
C THR A 40 -13.70 -18.85 -5.36
N SER A 41 -14.19 -19.65 -4.42
CA SER A 41 -15.28 -19.25 -3.53
C SER A 41 -14.80 -18.31 -2.42
N SER A 42 -14.57 -17.04 -2.78
CA SER A 42 -14.98 -15.83 -2.01
C SER A 42 -14.17 -14.56 -2.30
N LEU A 43 -13.40 -14.47 -3.39
CA LEU A 43 -12.84 -13.17 -3.78
C LEU A 43 -13.97 -12.30 -4.30
N GLU A 44 -14.44 -11.36 -3.49
CA GLU A 44 -15.33 -10.29 -3.95
C GLU A 44 -14.68 -9.61 -5.16
N LYS A 45 -15.47 -9.32 -6.19
CA LYS A 45 -14.94 -8.62 -7.37
C LYS A 45 -14.42 -7.25 -6.92
N PRO A 46 -13.23 -6.81 -7.39
CA PRO A 46 -12.71 -5.52 -6.99
C PRO A 46 -13.67 -4.38 -7.35
N ASP A 47 -13.96 -3.54 -6.36
CA ASP A 47 -14.78 -2.35 -6.51
C ASP A 47 -13.87 -1.15 -6.84
N TYR A 48 -13.62 -0.98 -8.14
CA TYR A 48 -12.78 0.09 -8.66
C TYR A 48 -13.38 1.48 -8.42
N ASP A 49 -14.71 1.63 -8.41
CA ASP A 49 -15.35 2.94 -8.20
C ASP A 49 -15.18 3.40 -6.76
N ALA A 50 -15.25 2.47 -5.80
CA ALA A 50 -14.98 2.76 -4.39
C ALA A 50 -13.49 3.08 -4.12
N MET A 51 -12.57 2.41 -4.82
CA MET A 51 -11.12 2.58 -4.60
C MET A 51 -10.48 3.68 -5.45
N PHE A 52 -11.04 4.00 -6.61
CA PHE A 52 -10.43 4.92 -7.55
C PHE A 52 -11.44 5.94 -8.11
N PRO A 53 -12.14 6.70 -7.25
CA PRO A 53 -13.08 7.72 -7.73
C PRO A 53 -12.36 8.84 -8.47
N ASP A 54 -12.99 9.32 -9.53
CA ASP A 54 -12.45 10.38 -10.39
C ASP A 54 -12.84 11.80 -9.95
N ASP A 55 -13.91 11.94 -9.16
CA ASP A 55 -14.51 13.24 -8.83
C ASP A 55 -14.31 13.68 -7.37
N THR A 56 -13.68 12.83 -6.55
CA THR A 56 -13.58 13.02 -5.10
C THR A 56 -12.18 12.68 -4.59
N VAL A 57 -11.65 13.52 -3.70
CA VAL A 57 -10.42 13.23 -2.97
C VAL A 57 -10.75 12.54 -1.65
N GLN A 58 -10.55 11.22 -1.63
CA GLN A 58 -10.88 10.38 -0.47
C GLN A 58 -9.89 10.60 0.68
N ARG A 59 -10.32 10.28 1.90
CA ARG A 59 -9.43 10.23 3.08
C ARG A 59 -9.14 8.77 3.40
N ILE A 60 -7.87 8.45 3.61
CA ILE A 60 -7.43 7.17 4.15
C ILE A 60 -6.69 7.43 5.47
N ASP A 61 -7.08 6.71 6.50
CA ASP A 61 -6.48 6.77 7.83
C ASP A 61 -5.64 5.52 8.06
N LEU A 62 -4.39 5.71 8.46
CA LEU A 62 -3.44 4.66 8.77
C LEU A 62 -3.05 4.82 10.25
N VAL A 63 -3.19 3.75 11.03
CA VAL A 63 -2.74 3.74 12.42
C VAL A 63 -1.58 2.77 12.53
N ILE A 64 -0.44 3.28 12.96
CA ILE A 64 0.80 2.53 13.16
C ILE A 64 1.19 2.71 14.61
N THR A 65 1.48 1.65 15.36
CA THR A 65 1.91 1.83 16.75
C THR A 65 3.22 2.62 16.81
N ALA A 66 3.47 3.34 17.90
CA ALA A 66 4.73 4.09 18.07
C ALA A 66 5.97 3.18 17.90
N ASP A 67 5.91 1.95 18.41
CA ASP A 67 7.00 0.97 18.30
C ASP A 67 7.19 0.49 16.85
N ASN A 68 6.11 0.24 16.12
CA ASN A 68 6.16 -0.13 14.71
C ASN A 68 6.69 1.02 13.84
N TRP A 69 6.25 2.25 14.12
CA TRP A 69 6.77 3.44 13.46
C TRP A 69 8.27 3.60 13.70
N GLN A 70 8.73 3.44 14.94
CA GLN A 70 10.15 3.49 15.27
C GLN A 70 10.94 2.39 14.53
N THR A 71 10.38 1.18 14.45
CA THR A 71 10.98 0.07 13.68
C THR A 71 11.17 0.44 12.21
N MET A 72 10.19 1.12 11.59
CA MET A 72 10.33 1.62 10.22
C MET A 72 11.44 2.68 10.10
N LEU A 73 11.53 3.61 11.06
CA LEU A 73 12.56 4.66 11.06
C LEU A 73 13.97 4.09 11.28
N ASP A 74 14.12 3.10 12.16
CA ASP A 74 15.40 2.44 12.44
C ASP A 74 15.89 1.69 11.21
N ASN A 75 15.00 0.94 10.54
CA ASN A 75 15.32 0.26 9.28
C ASN A 75 15.77 1.24 8.19
N MET A 76 15.08 2.38 8.07
CA MET A 76 15.47 3.44 7.14
C MET A 76 16.81 4.08 7.50
N THR A 77 17.09 4.27 8.79
CA THR A 77 18.36 4.84 9.26
C THR A 77 19.52 3.89 9.00
N GLU A 78 19.32 2.59 9.21
CA GLU A 78 20.31 1.56 8.90
C GLU A 78 20.65 1.53 7.39
N GLN A 79 19.64 1.65 6.54
CA GLN A 79 19.81 1.57 5.09
C GLN A 79 20.31 2.88 4.44
N ASN A 80 19.91 4.04 4.97
CA ASN A 80 20.09 5.34 4.31
C ASN A 80 20.82 6.39 5.16
N GLY A 81 21.19 6.07 6.39
CA GLY A 81 21.78 7.02 7.35
C GLY A 81 20.73 7.90 8.02
N GLU A 82 21.18 8.89 8.79
CA GLU A 82 20.28 9.77 9.56
C GLU A 82 19.32 10.57 8.66
N PHE A 83 18.06 10.68 9.09
CA PHE A 83 17.03 11.46 8.41
C PHE A 83 17.44 12.93 8.28
N GLY A 84 17.26 13.52 7.08
CA GLY A 84 17.62 14.91 6.82
C GLY A 84 19.12 15.20 6.74
N ASN A 85 19.95 14.15 6.76
CA ASN A 85 21.38 14.31 6.64
C ASN A 85 21.81 14.16 5.17
N ASP A 86 21.84 15.28 4.44
CA ASP A 86 22.50 15.36 3.13
C ASP A 86 24.03 15.42 3.27
N THR A 87 24.61 14.55 4.10
CA THR A 87 26.03 14.26 3.98
C THR A 87 26.22 13.55 2.66
N ARG A 88 26.73 14.29 1.66
CA ARG A 88 27.36 13.73 0.46
C ARG A 88 28.61 12.87 0.77
N GLN A 89 28.75 12.37 2.00
CA GLN A 89 29.59 11.24 2.31
C GLN A 89 28.81 9.97 1.92
N MET A 90 29.07 9.52 0.69
CA MET A 90 29.11 8.08 0.44
C MET A 90 29.85 7.39 1.61
N PRO A 91 29.52 6.14 1.96
CA PRO A 91 30.37 5.34 2.83
C PRO A 91 31.75 5.26 2.19
N MET A 92 32.67 6.12 2.64
CA MET A 92 34.09 6.04 2.34
C MET A 92 34.64 4.87 3.16
N GLY A 93 34.30 3.66 2.74
CA GLY A 93 34.99 2.42 3.11
C GLY A 93 36.32 2.26 2.37
N GLY A 94 36.99 3.37 2.06
CA GLY A 94 38.29 3.42 1.40
C GLY A 94 39.05 4.62 1.89
N ASN A 95 40.17 4.37 2.58
CA ASN A 95 41.09 5.37 3.09
C ASN A 95 41.69 6.18 1.92
N PHE A 96 41.02 7.24 1.48
CA PHE A 96 41.62 8.23 0.59
C PHE A 96 42.62 9.08 1.38
N THR A 97 43.84 8.56 1.50
CA THR A 97 45.02 9.32 1.90
C THR A 97 45.29 10.37 0.82
N PRO A 98 45.24 11.68 1.12
CA PRO A 98 45.56 12.70 0.13
C PRO A 98 47.06 12.69 -0.18
N GLY A 99 47.39 12.24 -1.40
CA GLY A 99 48.69 12.46 -2.01
C GLY A 99 49.60 11.23 -2.06
N ALA A 100 49.63 10.57 -3.21
CA ALA A 100 50.85 10.01 -3.79
C ALA A 100 50.59 9.68 -5.26
N ASN A 101 51.50 10.11 -6.14
CA ASN A 101 51.60 9.67 -7.53
C ASN A 101 51.44 8.14 -7.63
N GLY A 102 50.34 7.67 -8.24
CA GLY A 102 50.10 6.27 -8.58
C GLY A 102 49.77 6.15 -10.07
N SER A 103 50.52 5.31 -10.78
CA SER A 103 50.54 5.19 -12.24
C SER A 103 49.17 4.82 -12.88
N PRO A 104 48.97 5.10 -14.18
CA PRO A 104 47.69 4.90 -14.89
C PRO A 104 47.19 3.46 -15.06
N ASP A 105 47.90 2.47 -14.52
CA ASP A 105 47.70 1.05 -14.87
C ASP A 105 46.91 0.23 -13.82
N ASP A 106 46.31 0.88 -12.81
CA ASP A 106 45.54 0.18 -11.74
C ASP A 106 44.06 0.60 -11.70
N MET A 107 43.41 0.62 -12.86
CA MET A 107 41.95 0.73 -12.99
C MET A 107 41.28 -0.65 -13.07
N ASN A 108 41.80 -1.64 -12.34
CA ASN A 108 41.16 -2.95 -12.28
C ASN A 108 40.07 -2.93 -11.21
N MET A 109 38.93 -2.34 -11.57
CA MET A 109 37.69 -2.37 -10.81
C MET A 109 37.18 -3.82 -10.78
N HIS A 110 37.77 -4.63 -9.89
CA HIS A 110 37.20 -5.91 -9.48
C HIS A 110 35.91 -5.60 -8.72
N GLY A 111 34.83 -5.43 -9.48
CA GLY A 111 33.47 -5.43 -8.94
C GLY A 111 33.23 -6.79 -8.29
N GLU A 112 33.22 -6.79 -6.95
CA GLU A 112 32.69 -7.88 -6.14
C GLU A 112 31.32 -8.29 -6.71
N PRO A 113 31.14 -9.55 -7.13
CA PRO A 113 29.87 -10.02 -7.64
C PRO A 113 28.92 -10.27 -6.48
N GLY A 114 27.88 -9.43 -6.35
CA GLY A 114 26.65 -9.81 -5.65
C GLY A 114 26.34 -9.12 -4.33
N MET A 115 26.47 -7.79 -4.25
CA MET A 115 25.62 -7.04 -3.31
C MET A 115 24.16 -7.25 -3.74
N LYS A 116 23.47 -8.20 -3.09
CA LYS A 116 22.01 -8.16 -3.03
C LYS A 116 21.66 -6.87 -2.31
N LEU A 117 21.31 -5.86 -3.09
CA LEU A 117 20.58 -4.69 -2.60
C LEU A 117 19.19 -5.18 -2.20
N ASP A 118 19.10 -5.80 -1.02
CA ASP A 118 17.81 -5.99 -0.37
C ASP A 118 17.32 -4.59 -0.01
N THR A 119 16.49 -4.05 -0.89
CA THR A 119 16.04 -2.66 -0.91
C THR A 119 14.60 -2.53 -0.42
N ASP A 120 14.02 -3.67 -0.05
CA ASP A 120 12.71 -3.68 0.56
C ASP A 120 12.88 -3.29 2.04
N THR A 121 12.19 -2.22 2.39
CA THR A 121 12.02 -1.77 3.76
C THR A 121 11.15 -2.75 4.54
N VAL A 122 11.26 -2.70 5.87
CA VAL A 122 10.52 -3.56 6.78
C VAL A 122 9.00 -3.32 6.69
N TYR A 123 8.23 -4.41 6.64
CA TYR A 123 6.80 -4.39 6.90
C TYR A 123 6.54 -4.41 8.40
N VAL A 124 5.61 -3.57 8.84
CA VAL A 124 5.10 -3.56 10.21
C VAL A 124 3.58 -3.66 10.22
N PRO A 125 2.96 -4.21 11.30
CA PRO A 125 1.52 -4.21 11.44
C PRO A 125 0.94 -2.80 11.53
N ALA A 126 -0.17 -2.58 10.84
CA ALA A 126 -0.96 -1.35 10.92
C ALA A 126 -2.45 -1.62 10.75
N GLN A 127 -3.26 -0.66 11.17
CA GLN A 127 -4.68 -0.60 10.82
C GLN A 127 -4.87 0.40 9.69
N VAL A 128 -5.77 0.07 8.75
CA VAL A 128 -6.21 0.98 7.68
C VAL A 128 -7.71 1.19 7.77
N THR A 129 -8.15 2.44 7.62
CA THR A 129 -9.57 2.80 7.52
C THR A 129 -9.84 3.62 6.25
N LEU A 130 -10.78 3.16 5.44
CA LEU A 130 -11.25 3.82 4.23
C LEU A 130 -12.78 3.67 4.09
N ASN A 131 -13.49 4.79 3.97
CA ASN A 131 -14.94 4.83 3.76
C ASN A 131 -15.78 4.04 4.79
N GLY A 132 -15.27 3.94 6.02
CA GLY A 132 -15.93 3.18 7.11
C GLY A 132 -15.58 1.69 7.16
N THR A 133 -14.82 1.18 6.19
CA THR A 133 -14.18 -0.14 6.26
C THR A 133 -12.86 -0.01 6.99
N THR A 134 -12.67 -0.81 8.03
CA THR A 134 -11.43 -0.87 8.81
C THR A 134 -10.87 -2.29 8.72
N LEU A 135 -9.58 -2.39 8.39
CA LEU A 135 -8.82 -3.63 8.46
C LEU A 135 -7.71 -3.46 9.50
N ASP A 136 -7.63 -4.42 10.41
CA ASP A 136 -6.55 -4.53 11.39
C ASP A 136 -5.43 -5.43 10.85
N ASP A 137 -4.24 -5.27 11.43
CA ASP A 137 -3.08 -6.13 11.21
C ASP A 137 -2.71 -6.33 9.73
N ILE A 138 -2.81 -5.26 8.94
CA ILE A 138 -2.27 -5.23 7.57
C ILE A 138 -0.77 -4.94 7.61
N GLY A 139 -0.05 -5.36 6.57
CA GLY A 139 1.32 -4.95 6.32
C GLY A 139 1.39 -3.53 5.76
N ILE A 140 2.14 -2.65 6.43
CA ILE A 140 2.56 -1.37 5.86
C ILE A 140 4.09 -1.26 5.83
N ARG A 141 4.61 -0.68 4.75
CA ARG A 141 6.02 -0.29 4.64
C ARG A 141 6.21 0.98 3.84
N PHE A 142 7.37 1.63 4.03
CA PHE A 142 7.80 2.69 3.11
C PHE A 142 8.12 2.10 1.73
N LYS A 143 7.76 2.80 0.66
CA LYS A 143 7.92 2.35 -0.71
C LYS A 143 8.73 3.35 -1.52
N GLY A 144 9.65 2.80 -2.32
CA GLY A 144 10.39 3.54 -3.33
C GLY A 144 11.85 3.09 -3.36
N PHE A 145 12.58 3.55 -4.37
CA PHE A 145 14.03 3.34 -4.43
C PHE A 145 14.74 4.69 -4.30
N SER A 146 15.01 5.35 -5.43
CA SER A 146 15.65 6.68 -5.44
C SER A 146 14.78 7.76 -4.81
N SER A 147 13.46 7.73 -4.99
CA SER A 147 12.55 8.72 -4.38
C SER A 147 12.50 8.60 -2.86
N LEU A 148 12.57 7.37 -2.35
CA LEU A 148 12.57 7.07 -0.91
C LEU A 148 13.88 7.53 -0.27
N SER A 149 15.02 7.08 -0.79
CA SER A 149 16.33 7.51 -0.31
C SER A 149 16.57 9.03 -0.46
N GLY A 150 16.07 9.65 -1.54
CA GLY A 150 16.10 11.10 -1.73
C GLY A 150 15.28 11.85 -0.69
N SER A 151 14.01 11.47 -0.51
CA SER A 151 13.12 12.08 0.50
C SER A 151 13.69 11.95 1.91
N TRP A 152 14.22 10.78 2.25
CA TRP A 152 14.82 10.51 3.55
C TRP A 152 16.02 11.42 3.84
N ARG A 153 16.95 11.55 2.89
CA ARG A 153 18.14 12.41 3.01
C ARG A 153 17.81 13.89 3.04
N GLU A 154 16.74 14.29 2.34
CA GLU A 154 16.22 15.66 2.38
C GLU A 154 15.46 15.97 3.68
N GLY A 155 15.18 14.96 4.50
CA GLY A 155 14.46 15.14 5.76
C GLY A 155 12.98 15.43 5.54
N THR A 156 12.42 14.88 4.46
CA THR A 156 11.00 14.98 4.13
C THR A 156 10.33 13.62 4.18
N TYR A 157 9.14 13.61 4.77
CA TYR A 157 8.28 12.44 4.83
C TYR A 157 7.35 12.30 3.62
N LYS A 158 7.62 13.00 2.50
CA LYS A 158 6.93 12.80 1.22
C LYS A 158 7.34 11.46 0.57
N ILE A 159 7.21 10.38 1.32
CA ILE A 159 7.61 9.01 1.02
C ILE A 159 6.35 8.21 0.72
N SER A 160 6.38 7.41 -0.35
CA SER A 160 5.26 6.54 -0.72
C SER A 160 5.11 5.38 0.28
N PHE A 161 3.92 4.79 0.38
CA PHE A 161 3.68 3.58 1.18
C PHE A 161 3.23 2.42 0.29
N LYS A 162 3.51 1.19 0.74
CA LYS A 162 2.85 -0.01 0.24
C LYS A 162 2.02 -0.61 1.36
N LEU A 163 0.76 -0.92 1.06
CA LEU A 163 -0.16 -1.65 1.91
C LEU A 163 -0.31 -3.07 1.33
N ASP A 164 -0.36 -4.04 2.21
CA ASP A 164 -0.47 -5.47 1.93
C ASP A 164 -1.45 -6.04 2.96
N CYS A 165 -2.69 -6.30 2.54
CA CYS A 165 -3.81 -6.53 3.45
C CYS A 165 -3.77 -7.93 4.09
N ASP A 166 -3.16 -8.91 3.44
CA ASP A 166 -3.02 -10.29 3.89
C ASP A 166 -1.60 -10.63 4.34
N HIS A 167 -0.71 -9.63 4.44
CA HIS A 167 0.71 -9.79 4.82
C HIS A 167 0.94 -10.71 6.03
N TYR A 168 0.11 -10.58 7.06
CA TYR A 168 0.25 -11.33 8.31
C TYR A 168 -0.72 -12.52 8.45
N GLU A 169 -1.38 -12.95 7.36
CA GLU A 169 -2.33 -14.08 7.38
C GLU A 169 -1.68 -15.40 7.85
N ASP A 170 -0.40 -15.61 7.52
CA ASP A 170 0.35 -16.80 7.97
C ASP A 170 0.71 -16.73 9.47
N GLU A 171 0.90 -15.52 10.01
CA GLU A 171 1.27 -15.29 11.41
C GLU A 171 0.06 -15.27 12.34
N TYR A 172 -1.07 -14.75 11.84
CA TYR A 172 -2.35 -14.62 12.55
C TYR A 172 -3.43 -15.43 11.81
N PRO A 173 -3.62 -16.72 12.13
CA PRO A 173 -4.56 -17.59 11.42
C PRO A 173 -6.03 -17.14 11.46
N GLU A 174 -6.39 -16.23 12.37
CA GLU A 174 -7.68 -15.55 12.44
C GLU A 174 -7.91 -14.56 11.30
N LEU A 175 -6.84 -14.04 10.70
CA LEU A 175 -6.88 -13.20 9.51
C LEU A 175 -6.99 -14.12 8.29
N LYS A 176 -7.94 -13.84 7.40
CA LYS A 176 -8.21 -14.67 6.22
C LYS A 176 -8.61 -13.80 5.05
N ASN A 177 -7.78 -13.74 4.00
CA ASN A 177 -8.04 -13.05 2.73
C ASN A 177 -8.58 -11.62 2.92
N GLN A 178 -7.96 -10.86 3.82
CA GLN A 178 -8.32 -9.46 4.02
C GLN A 178 -8.01 -8.67 2.74
N ASN A 179 -8.94 -7.81 2.32
CA ASN A 179 -8.76 -6.95 1.17
C ASN A 179 -9.51 -5.63 1.38
N LEU A 180 -9.02 -4.57 0.75
CA LEU A 180 -9.72 -3.28 0.68
C LEU A 180 -10.51 -3.23 -0.62
N TYR A 181 -11.83 -3.46 -0.53
CA TYR A 181 -12.73 -3.38 -1.70
C TYR A 181 -12.29 -4.31 -2.85
N GLY A 182 -11.82 -5.51 -2.52
CA GLY A 182 -11.31 -6.51 -3.46
C GLY A 182 -9.87 -6.27 -3.93
N PHE A 183 -9.12 -5.39 -3.28
CA PHE A 183 -7.68 -5.18 -3.52
C PHE A 183 -6.85 -5.66 -2.33
N ASP A 184 -5.99 -6.65 -2.56
CA ASP A 184 -5.10 -7.22 -1.55
C ASP A 184 -3.92 -6.27 -1.26
N GLU A 185 -3.40 -5.61 -2.29
CA GLU A 185 -2.30 -4.66 -2.17
C GLU A 185 -2.64 -3.29 -2.76
N LEU A 186 -2.14 -2.23 -2.12
CA LEU A 186 -2.24 -0.86 -2.61
C LEU A 186 -0.91 -0.11 -2.50
N SER A 187 -0.67 0.79 -3.43
CA SER A 187 0.48 1.70 -3.38
C SER A 187 -0.01 3.15 -3.23
N LEU A 188 0.36 3.79 -2.13
CA LEU A 188 0.08 5.21 -1.89
C LEU A 188 1.28 6.01 -2.38
N GLN A 189 1.19 6.58 -3.58
CA GLN A 189 2.28 7.34 -4.19
C GLN A 189 2.31 8.78 -3.66
N SER A 190 3.48 9.26 -3.25
CA SER A 190 3.63 10.61 -2.71
C SER A 190 3.75 11.71 -3.78
N GLY A 191 4.01 11.34 -5.04
CA GLY A 191 4.31 12.31 -6.11
C GLY A 191 5.56 13.15 -5.81
N TYR A 192 6.54 12.59 -5.08
CA TYR A 192 7.73 13.29 -4.60
C TYR A 192 8.39 14.20 -5.65
N SER A 193 8.65 13.68 -6.85
CA SER A 193 9.33 14.38 -7.95
C SER A 193 8.39 15.12 -8.93
N ASP A 194 7.10 15.19 -8.61
CA ASP A 194 6.09 15.85 -9.43
C ASP A 194 5.37 16.96 -8.66
N ASP A 195 5.80 18.21 -8.88
CA ASP A 195 5.17 19.39 -8.29
C ASP A 195 3.69 19.52 -8.64
N SER A 196 3.26 18.94 -9.77
CA SER A 196 1.85 18.98 -10.18
C SER A 196 1.00 17.92 -9.50
N LEU A 197 1.60 16.86 -8.97
CA LEU A 197 0.95 15.66 -8.42
C LEU A 197 -0.01 14.91 -9.38
N ILE A 198 -0.21 15.37 -10.61
CA ILE A 198 -1.24 14.83 -11.51
C ILE A 198 -0.69 13.83 -12.54
N LYS A 199 0.64 13.73 -12.72
CA LYS A 199 1.21 12.94 -13.83
C LYS A 199 0.81 11.47 -13.76
N ASP A 200 0.91 10.85 -12.58
CA ASP A 200 0.59 9.44 -12.41
C ASP A 200 -0.89 9.14 -12.70
N LYS A 201 -1.79 10.07 -12.39
CA LYS A 201 -3.22 9.94 -12.72
C LYS A 201 -3.48 10.12 -14.21
N VAL A 202 -3.10 11.29 -14.75
CA VAL A 202 -3.45 11.68 -16.12
C VAL A 202 -2.79 10.76 -17.15
N VAL A 203 -1.55 10.33 -16.91
CA VAL A 203 -0.87 9.41 -17.83
C VAL A 203 -1.58 8.06 -17.84
N ALA A 204 -1.90 7.48 -16.68
CA ALA A 204 -2.59 6.20 -16.62
C ALA A 204 -3.96 6.27 -17.31
N GLU A 205 -4.70 7.37 -17.12
CA GLU A 205 -6.00 7.61 -17.74
C GLU A 205 -5.89 7.74 -19.27
N ILE A 206 -4.89 8.47 -19.79
CA ILE A 206 -4.64 8.55 -21.24
C ILE A 206 -4.39 7.16 -21.82
N PHE A 207 -3.57 6.33 -21.16
CA PHE A 207 -3.29 4.97 -21.61
C PHE A 207 -4.56 4.11 -21.63
N ARG A 208 -5.37 4.14 -20.56
CA ARG A 208 -6.66 3.44 -20.53
C ARG A 208 -7.60 3.93 -21.64
N SER A 209 -7.69 5.24 -21.87
CA SER A 209 -8.52 5.83 -22.92
C SER A 209 -8.09 5.42 -24.34
N ALA A 210 -6.79 5.11 -24.52
CA ALA A 210 -6.23 4.58 -25.76
C ALA A 210 -6.37 3.05 -25.90
N GLY A 211 -7.00 2.38 -24.94
CA GLY A 211 -7.17 0.93 -24.92
C GLY A 211 -5.93 0.15 -24.44
N VAL A 212 -4.96 0.83 -23.82
CA VAL A 212 -3.77 0.20 -23.24
C VAL A 212 -4.04 -0.12 -21.77
N PRO A 213 -3.84 -1.39 -21.33
CA PRO A 213 -3.93 -1.73 -19.91
C PRO A 213 -2.98 -0.88 -19.07
N ALA A 214 -3.53 -0.18 -18.07
CA ALA A 214 -2.80 0.71 -17.18
C ALA A 214 -3.52 0.76 -15.82
N PRO A 215 -2.81 1.02 -14.70
CA PRO A 215 -3.37 0.96 -13.36
C PRO A 215 -4.38 2.08 -13.10
N ASP A 216 -5.49 1.78 -12.42
CA ASP A 216 -6.39 2.79 -11.88
C ASP A 216 -5.75 3.58 -10.74
N THR A 217 -6.07 4.87 -10.69
CA THR A 217 -5.40 5.85 -9.84
C THR A 217 -6.38 6.93 -9.42
N ALA A 218 -6.34 7.28 -8.14
CA ALA A 218 -7.16 8.35 -7.57
C ALA A 218 -6.37 9.14 -6.54
N PHE A 219 -6.85 10.34 -6.23
CA PHE A 219 -6.26 11.20 -5.22
C PHE A 219 -6.77 10.85 -3.84
N TYR A 220 -5.84 10.77 -2.89
CA TYR A 220 -6.11 10.51 -1.50
C TYR A 220 -5.47 11.58 -0.63
N ARG A 221 -6.12 11.89 0.49
CA ARG A 221 -5.49 12.52 1.65
C ARG A 221 -5.17 11.43 2.65
N VAL A 222 -3.89 11.22 2.88
CA VAL A 222 -3.36 10.23 3.80
C VAL A 222 -3.18 10.88 5.18
N TYR A 223 -3.72 10.22 6.20
CA TYR A 223 -3.50 10.59 7.59
C TYR A 223 -2.82 9.41 8.30
N ILE A 224 -1.81 9.71 9.12
CA ILE A 224 -1.09 8.72 9.91
C ILE A 224 -1.24 9.07 11.39
N ASP A 225 -1.66 8.10 12.19
CA ASP A 225 -1.67 8.15 13.64
C ASP A 225 -0.60 7.21 14.19
N THR A 226 0.35 7.77 14.95
CA THR A 226 1.42 7.04 15.63
C THR A 226 1.22 6.91 17.15
N GLY A 227 0.01 7.22 17.64
CA GLY A 227 -0.38 7.21 19.05
C GLY A 227 -0.78 8.57 19.62
N GLU A 228 -0.58 9.66 18.86
CA GLU A 228 -0.93 11.03 19.27
C GLU A 228 -2.16 11.59 18.53
N GLY A 229 -2.81 10.78 17.70
CA GLY A 229 -3.89 11.19 16.82
C GLY A 229 -3.45 11.33 15.36
N PRO A 230 -4.42 11.37 14.42
CA PRO A 230 -4.12 11.40 13.00
C PRO A 230 -3.50 12.73 12.55
N VAL A 231 -2.34 12.65 11.91
CA VAL A 231 -1.61 13.76 11.29
C VAL A 231 -1.69 13.64 9.77
N TYR A 232 -2.00 14.75 9.09
CA TYR A 232 -1.99 14.77 7.63
C TYR A 232 -0.58 14.57 7.08
N PHE A 233 -0.43 13.63 6.15
CA PHE A 233 0.87 13.17 5.66
C PHE A 233 1.10 13.45 4.16
N GLY A 234 0.03 13.74 3.41
CA GLY A 234 0.09 13.97 1.96
C GLY A 234 -1.24 13.69 1.29
#